data_AF-A0A7C0XEQ4-F1
#
_entry.id   AF-A0A7C0XEQ4-F1
#
_cell.length_a   1.000
_cell.length_b   1.000
_cell.length_c   1.000
_cell.angle_alpha   90.00
_cell.angle_beta   90.00
_cell.angle_gamma   90.00
#
_symmetry.space_group_name_H-M   'P 1'
#
loop_
_entity.id
_entity.type
_entity.pdbx_description
1 polymer ?
#
loop_
_entity_poly.entity_id
_entity_poly.type
_entity_poly.pdbx_seq_one_letter_code
_entity_poly.pdbx_strand_id
1 'polypeptide(L)'
;MLKQYRSLTYEELAFHLEDSQSFRAFARLDINQYPSRSVLQENIKAISASTWEAVHQVLIEYALDQELEKGRKIRIDSTAVESNIHHPTDSKLLEDGVRVITRLLIAGKELKPMPEYSFADHRRVVRKRVVTILNAKKQKIREKAYKDLLNVSVRTWICNVCHFCPEDV
;
A
#
# COMPACT_ATOMS: atom_id res chain seq x y z
N MET A 1 -19.88 10.47 -5.83
CA MET A 1 -20.89 9.51 -6.32
C MET A 1 -21.00 9.51 -7.85
N LEU A 2 -21.74 10.42 -8.52
CA LEU A 2 -21.97 10.39 -9.99
C LEU A 2 -20.68 10.27 -10.82
N LYS A 3 -19.70 11.14 -10.53
CA LYS A 3 -18.41 11.14 -11.22
C LYS A 3 -17.71 9.78 -11.19
N GLN A 4 -17.72 9.11 -10.03
CA GLN A 4 -17.03 7.83 -9.82
C GLN A 4 -17.82 6.68 -10.44
N TYR A 5 -19.14 6.62 -10.21
CA TYR A 5 -19.98 5.52 -10.69
C TYR A 5 -20.01 5.43 -12.22
N ARG A 6 -19.90 6.57 -12.91
CA ARG A 6 -19.88 6.65 -14.37
C ARG A 6 -18.47 6.85 -14.95
N SER A 7 -17.43 6.84 -14.12
CA SER A 7 -16.04 7.09 -14.53
C SER A 7 -15.83 8.37 -15.35
N LEU A 8 -16.55 9.45 -15.00
CA LEU A 8 -16.55 10.71 -15.74
C LEU A 8 -15.38 11.62 -15.33
N THR A 9 -14.92 12.41 -16.29
CA THR A 9 -14.13 13.62 -16.05
C THR A 9 -15.00 14.73 -15.46
N TYR A 10 -14.38 15.79 -14.92
CA TYR A 10 -15.14 16.93 -14.43
C TYR A 10 -15.83 17.72 -15.55
N GLU A 11 -15.30 17.67 -16.77
CA GLU A 11 -15.90 18.29 -17.96
C GLU A 11 -17.17 17.55 -18.36
N GLU A 12 -17.08 16.22 -18.50
CA GLU A 12 -18.25 15.38 -18.81
C GLU A 12 -19.30 15.46 -17.70
N LEU A 13 -18.88 15.55 -16.44
CA LEU A 13 -19.81 15.72 -15.33
C LEU A 13 -20.59 17.03 -15.44
N ALA A 14 -19.93 18.15 -15.73
CA ALA A 14 -20.59 19.44 -15.90
C ALA A 14 -21.59 19.39 -17.07
N PHE A 15 -21.18 18.80 -18.20
CA PHE A 15 -22.04 18.60 -19.37
C PHE A 15 -23.29 17.76 -19.04
N HIS A 16 -23.12 16.62 -18.36
CA HIS A 16 -24.25 15.77 -18.03
C HIS A 16 -25.20 16.36 -16.97
N LEU A 17 -24.70 17.23 -16.08
CA LEU A 17 -25.56 17.96 -15.12
C LEU A 17 -26.42 19.04 -15.79
N GLU A 18 -25.99 19.54 -16.94
CA GLU A 18 -26.74 20.47 -17.77
C GLU A 18 -27.75 19.74 -18.67
N ASP A 19 -27.32 18.66 -19.32
CA ASP A 19 -28.11 17.94 -20.34
C ASP A 19 -29.13 16.95 -19.75
N SER A 20 -28.87 16.37 -18.58
CA SER A 20 -29.72 15.31 -18.00
C SER A 20 -30.46 15.75 -16.74
N GLN A 21 -31.80 15.82 -16.84
CA GLN A 21 -32.68 16.06 -15.69
C GLN A 21 -32.49 15.02 -14.57
N SER A 22 -32.23 13.75 -14.92
CA SER A 22 -31.97 12.69 -13.94
C SER A 22 -30.70 12.94 -13.14
N PHE A 23 -29.62 13.40 -13.78
CA PHE A 23 -28.37 13.71 -13.09
C PHE A 23 -28.53 14.93 -12.20
N ARG A 24 -29.28 15.93 -12.68
CA ARG A 24 -29.59 17.13 -11.91
C ARG A 24 -30.44 16.83 -10.68
N ALA A 25 -31.47 16.01 -10.83
CA ALA A 25 -32.31 15.54 -9.74
C ALA A 25 -31.50 14.73 -8.71
N PHE A 26 -30.61 13.85 -9.18
CA PHE A 26 -29.72 13.10 -8.30
C PHE A 26 -28.77 14.01 -7.52
N ALA A 27 -28.16 14.99 -8.19
CA ALA A 27 -27.26 15.96 -7.56
C ALA A 27 -27.99 17.01 -6.70
N ARG A 28 -29.33 16.99 -6.69
CA ARG A 28 -30.19 17.95 -5.99
C ARG A 28 -29.86 19.41 -6.36
N LEU A 29 -29.58 19.66 -7.63
CA LEU A 29 -29.33 21.00 -8.14
C LEU A 29 -30.64 21.66 -8.59
N ASP A 30 -30.84 22.92 -8.22
CA ASP A 30 -31.99 23.69 -8.67
C ASP A 30 -31.92 23.98 -10.17
N ILE A 31 -33.06 24.27 -10.80
CA ILE A 31 -33.15 24.62 -12.25
C ILE A 31 -32.24 25.80 -12.64
N ASN A 32 -31.85 26.65 -11.69
CA ASN A 32 -31.00 27.82 -11.96
C ASN A 32 -29.50 27.60 -11.70
N GLN A 33 -29.08 26.40 -11.25
CA GLN A 33 -27.70 26.11 -10.88
C GLN A 33 -26.93 25.34 -11.96
N TYR A 34 -25.97 26.00 -12.62
CA TYR A 34 -25.14 25.39 -13.68
C TYR A 34 -23.67 25.45 -13.28
N PRO A 35 -23.21 24.52 -12.43
CA PRO A 35 -21.84 24.55 -11.92
C PRO A 35 -20.84 24.16 -13.02
N SER A 36 -19.83 24.99 -13.22
CA SER A 36 -18.75 24.72 -14.16
C SER A 36 -17.81 23.61 -13.64
N ARG A 37 -16.98 23.06 -14.53
CA ARG A 37 -15.94 22.07 -14.21
C ARG A 37 -15.11 22.47 -12.98
N SER A 38 -14.65 23.72 -12.92
CA SER A 38 -13.78 24.21 -11.85
C SER A 38 -14.50 24.25 -10.50
N VAL A 39 -15.74 24.75 -10.48
CA VAL A 39 -16.57 24.81 -9.26
C VAL A 39 -16.86 23.39 -8.74
N LEU A 40 -17.19 22.45 -9.62
CA LEU A 40 -17.38 21.04 -9.25
C LEU A 40 -16.11 20.44 -8.65
N GLN A 41 -14.96 20.69 -9.27
CA GLN A 41 -13.68 20.17 -8.80
C GLN A 41 -13.28 20.77 -7.44
N GLU A 42 -13.46 22.07 -7.24
CA GLU A 42 -13.17 22.75 -5.98
C GLU A 42 -14.06 22.23 -4.85
N ASN A 43 -15.37 22.18 -5.08
CA ASN A 43 -16.34 21.70 -4.08
C ASN A 43 -16.10 20.24 -3.71
N ILE A 44 -15.85 19.36 -4.69
CA ILE A 44 -15.59 17.94 -4.43
C ILE A 44 -14.26 17.76 -3.68
N LYS A 45 -13.24 18.58 -3.98
CA LYS A 45 -11.95 18.55 -3.29
C LYS A 45 -12.02 19.08 -1.86
N ALA A 46 -12.95 20.00 -1.58
CA ALA A 46 -13.16 20.56 -0.24
C ALA A 46 -13.80 19.56 0.75
N ILE A 47 -14.36 18.44 0.27
CA ILE A 47 -14.95 17.42 1.13
C ILE A 47 -13.82 16.72 1.91
N SER A 48 -13.85 16.89 3.23
CA SER A 48 -12.87 16.29 4.12
C SER A 48 -13.05 14.78 4.26
N ALA A 49 -11.99 14.08 4.70
CA ALA A 49 -12.05 12.64 4.95
C ALA A 49 -13.10 12.27 6.01
N SER A 50 -13.22 13.06 7.08
CA SER A 50 -14.23 12.83 8.13
C SER A 50 -15.66 13.02 7.62
N THR A 51 -15.88 13.97 6.70
CA THR A 51 -17.18 14.14 6.05
C THR A 51 -17.54 12.93 5.18
N TRP A 52 -16.57 12.40 4.42
CA TRP A 52 -16.77 11.19 3.63
C TRP A 52 -17.11 9.98 4.49
N GLU A 53 -16.40 9.82 5.62
CA GLU A 53 -16.66 8.75 6.58
C GLU A 53 -18.07 8.84 7.17
N ALA A 54 -18.49 10.04 7.59
CA ALA A 54 -19.83 10.27 8.12
C ALA A 54 -20.94 9.92 7.11
N VAL A 55 -20.77 10.31 5.83
CA VAL A 55 -21.72 9.95 4.76
C VAL A 55 -21.75 8.44 4.54
N HIS A 56 -20.58 7.79 4.56
CA HIS A 56 -20.48 6.35 4.38
C HIS A 56 -21.16 5.59 5.52
N GLN A 57 -21.00 6.06 6.76
CA GLN A 57 -21.63 5.46 7.93
C GLN A 57 -23.16 5.52 7.85
N VAL A 58 -23.72 6.68 7.48
CA VAL A 58 -25.17 6.82 7.26
C VAL A 58 -25.69 5.88 6.16
N LEU A 59 -24.93 5.70 5.08
CA LEU A 59 -25.29 4.76 4.01
C LEU A 59 -25.27 3.30 4.48
N ILE A 60 -24.28 2.91 5.30
CA ILE A 60 -24.21 1.57 5.88
C ILE A 60 -25.39 1.34 6.82
N GLU A 61 -25.67 2.29 7.72
CA GLU A 61 -26.80 2.20 8.66
C GLU A 61 -28.12 2.03 7.92
N TYR A 62 -28.37 2.84 6.89
CA TYR A 62 -29.54 2.67 6.03
C TYR A 62 -29.59 1.30 5.34
N ALA A 63 -28.45 0.80 4.82
CA ALA A 63 -28.40 -0.50 4.16
C ALA A 63 -28.66 -1.67 5.12
N LEU A 64 -28.22 -1.55 6.38
CA LEU A 64 -28.51 -2.50 7.45
C LEU A 64 -30.00 -2.49 7.81
N ASP A 65 -30.60 -1.31 7.98
CA ASP A 65 -32.02 -1.14 8.29
C ASP A 65 -32.94 -1.71 7.19
N GLN A 66 -32.52 -1.63 5.93
CA GLN A 66 -33.25 -2.17 4.78
C GLN A 66 -32.91 -3.64 4.47
N GLU A 67 -32.11 -4.31 5.31
CA GLU A 67 -31.63 -5.69 5.12
C GLU A 67 -30.96 -5.96 3.75
N LEU A 68 -30.42 -4.92 3.10
CA LEU A 68 -29.85 -5.02 1.75
C LEU A 68 -28.51 -5.77 1.73
N GLU A 69 -27.73 -5.64 2.81
CA GLU A 69 -26.38 -6.20 2.93
C GLU A 69 -26.16 -6.72 4.36
N LYS A 70 -25.64 -7.94 4.50
CA LYS A 70 -25.38 -8.56 5.82
C LYS A 70 -24.02 -8.16 6.42
N GLY A 71 -23.21 -7.38 5.71
CA GLY A 71 -21.88 -6.93 6.13
C GLY A 71 -20.81 -8.03 6.29
N ARG A 72 -21.14 -9.29 5.96
CA ARG A 72 -20.22 -10.45 6.17
C ARG A 72 -19.12 -10.56 5.12
N LYS A 73 -19.25 -9.88 3.99
CA LYS A 73 -18.27 -9.87 2.91
C LYS A 73 -18.15 -8.44 2.41
N ILE A 74 -16.93 -7.91 2.45
CA ILE A 74 -16.61 -6.58 1.93
C ILE A 74 -15.70 -6.79 0.72
N ARG A 75 -16.06 -6.20 -0.41
CA ARG A 75 -15.19 -6.12 -1.59
C ARG A 75 -14.56 -4.73 -1.61
N ILE A 76 -13.23 -4.69 -1.48
CA ILE A 76 -12.45 -3.45 -1.53
C ILE A 76 -11.63 -3.50 -2.81
N ASP A 77 -11.95 -2.65 -3.78
CA ASP A 77 -11.11 -2.42 -4.95
C ASP A 77 -10.11 -1.30 -4.60
N SER A 78 -8.87 -1.67 -4.29
CA SER A 78 -7.80 -0.68 -4.04
C SER A 78 -7.29 -0.11 -5.38
N THR A 79 -7.44 1.18 -5.60
CA THR A 79 -6.73 1.85 -6.71
C THR A 79 -5.25 1.98 -6.36
N ALA A 80 -4.37 1.40 -7.18
CA ALA A 80 -2.93 1.58 -7.03
C ALA A 80 -2.59 3.07 -7.27
N VAL A 81 -2.16 3.77 -6.23
CA VAL A 81 -1.62 5.13 -6.34
C VAL A 81 -0.13 5.02 -6.65
N GLU A 82 0.42 5.91 -7.48
CA GLU A 82 1.88 6.05 -7.62
C GLU A 82 2.47 6.31 -6.23
N SER A 83 3.04 5.25 -5.66
CA SER A 83 3.81 5.30 -4.44
C SER A 83 5.28 5.28 -4.85
N ASN A 84 6.17 5.83 -4.02
CA ASN A 84 7.62 5.67 -4.17
C ASN A 84 8.08 4.20 -3.90
N ILE A 85 7.23 3.24 -4.20
CA ILE A 85 7.50 1.82 -4.16
C ILE A 85 8.16 1.48 -5.49
N HIS A 86 9.48 1.32 -5.45
CA HIS A 86 10.23 0.81 -6.58
C HIS A 86 9.64 -0.55 -7.01
N HIS A 87 9.65 -0.84 -8.33
CA HIS A 87 9.19 -2.13 -8.84
C HIS A 87 9.76 -3.26 -7.99
N PRO A 88 8.92 -4.07 -7.33
CA PRO A 88 9.39 -5.06 -6.37
C PRO A 88 10.07 -6.18 -7.15
N THR A 89 11.40 -6.18 -7.18
CA THR A 89 12.15 -7.40 -7.48
C THR A 89 12.31 -8.17 -6.19
N ASP A 90 12.15 -9.49 -6.26
CA ASP A 90 12.29 -10.36 -5.09
C ASP A 90 13.61 -10.12 -4.32
N SER A 91 14.69 -9.87 -5.06
CA SER A 91 15.99 -9.51 -4.49
C SER A 91 15.99 -8.21 -3.66
N LYS A 92 15.24 -7.18 -4.08
CA LYS A 92 15.10 -5.92 -3.34
C LYS A 92 14.22 -6.10 -2.12
N LEU A 93 13.16 -6.92 -2.23
CA LEU A 93 12.29 -7.24 -1.11
C LEU A 93 13.07 -7.94 0.01
N LEU A 94 13.96 -8.88 -0.33
CA LEU A 94 14.86 -9.53 0.62
C LEU A 94 15.85 -8.54 1.26
N GLU A 95 16.39 -7.58 0.50
CA GLU A 95 17.24 -6.50 1.04
C GLU A 95 16.50 -5.60 2.02
N ASP A 96 15.29 -5.17 1.66
CA ASP A 96 14.46 -4.35 2.53
C ASP A 96 14.07 -5.10 3.81
N GLY A 97 13.71 -6.38 3.71
CA GLY A 97 13.41 -7.25 4.84
C GLY A 97 14.59 -7.36 5.81
N VAL A 98 15.79 -7.69 5.30
CA VAL A 98 17.01 -7.73 6.12
C VAL A 98 17.31 -6.39 6.77
N ARG A 99 17.17 -5.28 6.04
CA ARG A 99 17.38 -3.93 6.59
C ARG A 99 16.44 -3.62 7.75
N VAL A 100 15.15 -3.94 7.60
CA VAL A 100 14.14 -3.71 8.65
C VAL A 100 14.44 -4.55 9.87
N ILE A 101 14.73 -5.84 9.70
CA ILE A 101 15.05 -6.75 10.80
C ILE A 101 16.30 -6.28 11.54
N THR A 102 17.40 -6.00 10.82
CA THR A 102 18.63 -5.48 11.45
C THR A 102 18.37 -4.18 12.21
N ARG A 103 17.57 -3.26 11.67
CA ARG A 103 17.21 -2.02 12.37
C ARG A 103 16.43 -2.30 13.67
N LEU A 104 15.47 -3.23 13.63
CA LEU A 104 14.70 -3.62 14.82
C LEU A 104 15.59 -4.28 15.87
N LEU A 105 16.54 -5.12 15.46
CA LEU A 105 17.50 -5.74 16.37
C LEU A 105 18.45 -4.73 17.02
N ILE A 106 18.87 -3.70 16.28
CA ILE A 106 19.63 -2.58 16.85
C ILE A 106 18.78 -1.82 17.87
N ALA A 107 17.55 -1.45 17.52
CA ALA A 107 16.65 -0.73 18.41
C ALA A 107 16.28 -1.55 19.67
N GLY A 108 16.10 -2.87 19.53
CA GLY A 108 15.80 -3.74 20.66
C GLY A 108 16.91 -3.80 21.71
N LYS A 109 18.17 -3.54 21.33
CA LYS A 109 19.30 -3.43 22.27
C LYS A 109 19.26 -2.18 23.14
N GLU A 110 18.45 -1.18 22.78
CA GLU A 110 18.26 0.03 23.58
C GLU A 110 17.20 -0.15 24.68
N LEU A 111 16.46 -1.27 24.67
CA LEU A 111 15.42 -1.57 25.67
C LEU A 111 16.01 -1.91 27.04
N LYS A 112 15.22 -1.68 28.10
CA LYS A 112 15.57 -2.02 29.49
C LYS A 112 14.53 -2.97 30.09
N PRO A 113 14.92 -4.13 30.66
CA PRO A 113 16.28 -4.69 30.67
C PRO A 113 16.76 -5.04 29.26
N MET A 114 18.08 -4.97 29.04
CA MET A 114 18.68 -5.24 27.72
C MET A 114 18.51 -6.71 27.35
N PRO A 115 17.92 -7.03 26.18
CA PRO A 115 17.79 -8.41 25.72
C PRO A 115 19.14 -9.07 25.43
N GLU A 116 19.28 -10.36 25.73
CA GLU A 116 20.56 -11.11 25.64
C GLU A 116 20.87 -11.71 24.25
N TYR A 117 20.15 -11.36 23.18
CA TYR A 117 20.42 -11.92 21.84
C TYR A 117 21.69 -11.34 21.19
N SER A 118 22.41 -12.11 20.38
CA SER A 118 23.47 -11.61 19.50
C SER A 118 23.01 -11.66 18.04
N PHE A 119 23.52 -10.76 17.19
CA PHE A 119 23.22 -10.80 15.75
C PHE A 119 24.36 -10.22 14.93
N ALA A 120 24.45 -10.66 13.67
CA ALA A 120 25.41 -10.15 12.70
C ALA A 120 24.72 -9.18 11.71
N ASP A 121 25.40 -8.09 11.36
CA ASP A 121 24.91 -7.14 10.37
C ASP A 121 25.19 -7.61 8.94
N HIS A 122 24.19 -8.23 8.32
CA HIS A 122 24.28 -8.71 6.94
C HIS A 122 23.91 -7.66 5.87
N ARG A 123 23.56 -6.42 6.23
CA ARG A 123 23.09 -5.39 5.27
C ARG A 123 24.07 -5.18 4.12
N ARG A 124 25.37 -5.16 4.41
CA ARG A 124 26.42 -4.97 3.40
C ARG A 124 26.50 -6.13 2.40
N VAL A 125 26.43 -7.36 2.89
CA VAL A 125 26.54 -8.57 2.07
C VAL A 125 25.32 -8.69 1.15
N VAL A 126 24.13 -8.46 1.71
CA VAL A 126 22.85 -8.49 1.01
C VAL A 126 22.82 -7.45 -0.11
N ARG A 127 23.16 -6.19 0.18
CA ARG A 127 23.25 -5.13 -0.85
C ARG A 127 24.19 -5.51 -1.99
N LYS A 128 25.36 -6.10 -1.68
CA LYS A 128 26.32 -6.55 -2.70
C LYS A 128 25.71 -7.65 -3.59
N ARG A 129 24.94 -8.59 -3.03
CA ARG A 129 24.27 -9.66 -3.79
C ARG A 129 23.12 -9.12 -4.65
N VAL A 130 22.31 -8.18 -4.16
CA VAL A 130 21.27 -7.52 -4.95
C VAL A 130 21.86 -6.79 -6.16
N VAL A 131 22.92 -6.00 -5.97
CA VAL A 131 23.63 -5.34 -7.08
C VAL A 131 24.19 -6.36 -8.08
N THR A 132 24.70 -7.49 -7.59
CA THR A 132 25.20 -8.58 -8.46
C THR A 132 24.07 -9.20 -9.29
N ILE A 133 22.89 -9.42 -8.70
CA ILE A 133 21.71 -9.97 -9.38
C ILE A 133 21.21 -9.02 -10.46
N LEU A 134 21.14 -7.72 -10.16
CA LEU A 134 20.69 -6.69 -11.09
C LEU A 134 21.63 -6.55 -12.30
N ASN A 135 22.94 -6.67 -12.08
CA ASN A 135 23.96 -6.48 -13.12
C ASN A 135 24.39 -7.79 -13.81
N ALA A 136 23.82 -8.94 -13.44
CA ALA A 136 24.21 -10.23 -13.97
C ALA A 136 23.77 -10.41 -15.43
N LYS A 137 24.73 -10.50 -16.36
CA LYS A 137 24.46 -10.80 -17.78
C LYS A 137 24.20 -12.29 -18.05
N LYS A 138 24.66 -13.18 -17.16
CA LYS A 138 24.54 -14.64 -17.31
C LYS A 138 23.62 -15.23 -16.24
N GLN A 139 22.71 -16.11 -16.66
CA GLN A 139 21.74 -16.76 -15.77
C GLN A 139 22.39 -17.49 -14.58
N LYS A 140 23.47 -18.24 -14.82
CA LYS A 140 24.19 -18.97 -13.77
C LYS A 140 24.73 -18.06 -12.65
N ILE A 141 25.18 -16.85 -13.01
CA ILE A 141 25.69 -15.87 -12.02
C ILE A 141 24.54 -15.32 -11.19
N ARG A 142 23.41 -15.03 -11.85
CA ARG A 142 22.18 -14.56 -11.21
C ARG A 142 21.65 -15.58 -10.21
N GLU A 143 21.56 -16.85 -10.60
CA GLU A 143 21.09 -17.94 -9.71
C GLU A 143 22.01 -18.16 -8.52
N LYS A 144 23.33 -18.15 -8.72
CA LYS A 144 24.29 -18.29 -7.61
C LYS A 144 24.16 -17.13 -6.62
N ALA A 145 24.14 -15.89 -7.11
CA ALA A 145 24.00 -14.72 -6.27
C ALA A 145 22.64 -14.68 -5.52
N TYR A 146 21.59 -15.21 -6.14
CA TYR A 146 20.27 -15.33 -5.54
C TYR A 146 20.22 -16.41 -4.45
N LYS A 147 20.81 -17.58 -4.67
CA LYS A 147 20.95 -18.61 -3.62
C LYS A 147 21.76 -18.11 -2.42
N ASP A 148 22.85 -17.41 -2.67
CA ASP A 148 23.63 -16.74 -1.62
C ASP A 148 22.78 -15.72 -0.85
N LEU A 149 21.98 -14.91 -1.57
CA LEU A 149 21.09 -13.91 -0.97
C LEU A 149 20.07 -14.57 -0.03
N LEU A 150 19.45 -15.67 -0.46
CA LEU A 150 18.52 -16.43 0.37
C LEU A 150 19.20 -16.97 1.64
N ASN A 151 20.38 -17.58 1.50
CA ASN A 151 21.13 -18.11 2.64
C ASN A 151 21.46 -17.02 3.67
N VAL A 152 21.92 -15.86 3.21
CA VAL A 152 22.25 -14.73 4.10
C VAL A 152 20.99 -14.15 4.75
N SER A 153 19.89 -14.04 4.00
CA SER A 153 18.61 -13.54 4.51
C SER A 153 18.04 -14.46 5.59
N VAL A 154 18.12 -15.78 5.39
CA VAL A 154 17.72 -16.80 6.37
C VAL A 154 18.62 -16.76 7.61
N ARG A 155 19.93 -16.56 7.46
CA ARG A 155 20.84 -16.40 8.61
C ARG A 155 20.50 -15.18 9.46
N THR A 156 20.07 -14.08 8.85
CA THR A 156 19.56 -12.91 9.58
C THR A 156 18.32 -13.25 10.41
N TRP A 157 17.50 -14.21 9.97
CA TRP A 157 16.32 -14.68 10.69
C TRP A 157 16.65 -15.68 11.81
N ILE A 158 17.44 -16.71 11.50
CA ILE A 158 17.72 -17.84 12.41
C ILE A 158 18.56 -17.41 13.61
N CYS A 159 19.50 -16.47 13.42
CA CYS A 159 20.34 -15.97 14.52
C CYS A 159 19.52 -15.28 15.63
N ASN A 160 18.27 -14.88 15.36
CA ASN A 160 17.42 -14.20 16.33
C ASN A 160 16.51 -15.13 17.15
N VAL A 161 16.40 -16.41 16.79
CA VAL A 161 15.41 -17.33 17.40
C VAL A 161 16.06 -18.47 18.18
N CYS A 162 17.30 -18.84 17.86
CA CYS A 162 17.93 -20.01 18.49
C CYS A 162 19.26 -19.65 19.16
N HIS A 163 19.37 -20.00 20.44
CA HIS A 163 20.60 -20.11 21.22
C HIS A 163 21.48 -21.30 20.74
N PHE A 164 21.60 -21.48 19.42
CA PHE A 164 22.28 -22.60 18.80
C PHE A 164 22.91 -22.16 17.48
N CYS A 165 24.13 -21.63 17.57
CA CYS A 165 25.07 -21.62 16.45
C CYS A 165 25.80 -22.98 16.47
N PRO A 166 25.65 -23.85 15.47
CA PRO A 166 26.71 -24.82 15.20
C PRO A 166 27.88 -24.05 14.59
N GLU A 167 28.99 -24.02 15.31
CA GLU A 167 30.27 -23.58 14.78
C GLU A 167 30.65 -24.45 13.55
N ASP A 168 31.18 -23.77 12.54
CA ASP A 168 32.13 -24.21 11.53
C ASP A 168 32.08 -25.67 11.03
N VAL A 169 31.51 -25.85 9.82
CA VAL A 169 32.05 -26.74 8.77
C VAL A 169 31.87 -26.10 7.40
#